data_AF-Q1INB0-F1
#
_entry.id   AF-Q1INB0-F1
#
_cell.length_a   1.000
_cell.length_b   1.000
_cell.length_c   1.000
_cell.angle_alpha   90.00
_cell.angle_beta   90.00
_cell.angle_gamma   90.00
#
_symmetry.space_group_name_H-M   'P 1'
#
loop_
_entity.id
_entity.type
_entity.pdbx_description
1 polymer ?
#
loop_
_entity_poly.entity_id
_entity_poly.type
_entity_poly.pdbx_seq_one_letter_code
_entity_poly.pdbx_strand_id
1 'polypeptide(L)'
;MKRQPVPLTRDDWKANAIGVSTIAIGVLIVFMIFWPKFSVDPKTSEHPLPAIAFFYAIAVALPSLFALYLWRNGISQRSIKNCLIFAATGAALFSAGRWMSTPSDRPTAIFKVEALGVLFFAIGIAEVPRLLWLNQSSERASLLGVWESQPGDGEGIQKYGRVQMRFLPNGQLIYTVLSDTAPRSFRHYYSVQGSDIVMRQANPVEDEKTPFAFMSDGALVLYRKGVKSQYRRI
;
A
#
# COMPACT_ATOMS: atom_id res chain seq x y z
N MET A 1 -20.42 -9.42 15.13
CA MET A 1 -20.39 -8.39 14.06
C MET A 1 -18.99 -7.82 13.92
N LYS A 2 -18.28 -8.07 12.81
CA LYS A 2 -17.00 -7.41 12.50
C LYS A 2 -17.31 -6.02 11.94
N ARG A 3 -16.87 -4.94 12.61
CA ARG A 3 -16.98 -3.58 12.07
C ARG A 3 -16.16 -3.51 10.79
N GLN A 4 -16.79 -3.19 9.67
CA GLN A 4 -16.07 -2.91 8.43
C GLN A 4 -15.30 -1.60 8.58
N PRO A 5 -14.05 -1.52 8.06
CA PRO A 5 -13.28 -0.28 8.09
C PRO A 5 -13.96 0.78 7.20
N VAL A 6 -14.11 1.98 7.75
CA VAL A 6 -14.61 3.16 7.03
C VAL A 6 -13.60 3.51 5.94
N PRO A 7 -14.03 3.70 4.67
CA PRO A 7 -13.12 4.09 3.61
C PRO A 7 -12.55 5.48 3.89
N LEU A 8 -11.23 5.58 3.92
CA LEU A 8 -10.51 6.82 4.19
C LEU A 8 -10.72 7.80 3.03
N THR A 9 -11.31 8.95 3.33
CA THR A 9 -11.43 10.08 2.41
C THR A 9 -10.06 10.69 2.13
N ARG A 10 -9.95 11.52 1.09
CA ARG A 10 -8.70 12.25 0.77
C ARG A 10 -8.15 13.04 1.96
N ASP A 11 -9.02 13.54 2.82
CA ASP A 11 -8.63 14.30 4.02
C ASP A 11 -8.24 13.37 5.18
N ASP A 12 -8.87 12.19 5.30
CA ASP A 12 -8.41 11.14 6.22
C ASP A 12 -7.01 10.62 5.84
N TRP A 13 -6.66 10.64 4.55
CA TRP A 13 -5.31 10.30 4.09
C TRP A 13 -4.27 11.34 4.47
N LYS A 14 -4.60 12.64 4.39
CA LYS A 14 -3.73 13.68 4.92
C LYS A 14 -3.55 13.49 6.43
N ALA A 15 -4.63 13.24 7.15
CA ALA A 15 -4.58 13.00 8.59
C ALA A 15 -3.73 11.75 8.94
N ASN A 16 -3.87 10.65 8.20
CA ASN A 16 -3.08 9.43 8.42
C ASN A 16 -1.63 9.57 7.99
N ALA A 17 -1.33 10.24 6.87
CA ALA A 17 0.03 10.54 6.46
C ALA A 17 0.73 11.46 7.48
N ILE A 18 0.00 12.44 8.02
CA ILE A 18 0.47 13.27 9.14
C ILE A 18 0.68 12.40 10.38
N GLY A 19 -0.23 11.48 10.70
CA GLY A 19 -0.11 10.57 11.84
C GLY A 19 1.12 9.66 11.77
N VAL A 20 1.34 8.99 10.63
CA VAL A 20 2.52 8.14 10.42
C VAL A 20 3.81 8.95 10.43
N SER A 21 3.81 10.13 9.81
CA SER A 21 4.96 11.05 9.84
C SER A 21 5.25 11.55 11.25
N THR A 22 4.21 11.85 12.04
CA THR A 22 4.34 12.30 13.44
C THR A 22 4.91 11.21 14.33
N ILE A 23 4.49 9.96 14.13
CA ILE A 23 5.06 8.81 14.86
C ILE A 23 6.53 8.61 14.47
N ALA A 24 6.86 8.66 13.18
CA ALA A 24 8.25 8.53 12.72
C ALA A 24 9.16 9.66 13.25
N ILE A 25 8.66 10.91 13.23
CA ILE A 25 9.33 12.07 13.81
C ILE A 25 9.47 11.92 15.32
N GLY A 26 8.42 11.46 16.02
CA GLY A 26 8.46 11.19 17.46
C GLY A 26 9.52 10.15 17.83
N VAL A 27 9.62 9.05 17.07
CA VAL A 27 10.67 8.04 17.24
C VAL A 27 12.06 8.63 17.00
N LEU A 28 12.23 9.46 15.96
CA LEU A 28 13.48 10.18 15.67
C LEU A 28 13.86 11.17 16.78
N ILE A 29 12.89 11.90 17.34
CA ILE A 29 13.12 12.85 18.43
C ILE A 29 13.50 12.12 19.71
N VAL A 30 12.79 11.04 20.06
CA VAL A 30 13.16 10.19 21.20
C VAL A 30 14.56 9.63 20.98
N PHE A 31 14.88 9.14 19.78
CA PHE A 31 16.22 8.69 19.43
C PHE A 31 17.25 9.81 19.66
N MET A 32 17.04 11.02 19.14
CA MET A 32 17.96 12.15 19.31
C MET A 32 18.11 12.61 20.77
N ILE A 33 17.05 12.58 21.57
CA ILE A 33 17.08 12.98 22.99
C ILE A 33 17.83 11.96 23.85
N PHE A 34 17.64 10.67 23.58
CA PHE A 34 18.24 9.61 24.38
C PHE A 34 19.63 9.18 23.86
N TRP A 35 19.97 9.48 22.60
CA TRP A 35 21.27 9.16 22.01
C TRP A 35 22.48 9.65 22.83
N PRO A 36 22.52 10.90 23.34
CA PRO A 36 23.63 11.37 24.17
C PRO A 36 23.75 10.62 25.50
N LYS A 37 22.65 10.05 26.02
CA LYS A 37 22.66 9.25 27.26
C LYS A 37 23.13 7.82 27.04
N PHE A 38 23.08 7.32 25.80
CA PHE A 38 23.62 6.02 25.41
C PHE A 38 25.02 6.11 24.81
N SER A 39 25.58 7.32 24.67
CA SER A 39 27.00 7.58 24.41
C SER A 39 27.81 7.25 25.66
N VAL A 40 27.99 5.96 25.92
CA VAL A 40 28.84 5.49 27.01
C VAL A 40 30.29 5.80 26.66
N ASP A 41 31.03 6.40 27.60
CA ASP A 41 32.46 6.65 27.44
C ASP A 41 33.15 5.31 27.17
N PRO A 42 33.79 5.13 25.99
CA PRO A 42 34.35 3.85 25.57
C PRO A 42 35.45 3.34 26.51
N LYS A 43 35.93 4.17 27.44
CA LYS A 43 36.97 3.80 28.41
C LYS A 43 36.44 3.17 29.69
N THR A 44 35.15 3.29 30.01
CA THR A 44 34.63 2.93 31.36
C THR A 44 33.53 1.86 31.37
N SER A 45 33.05 1.37 30.23
CA SER A 45 32.01 0.33 30.21
C SER A 45 32.50 -0.99 29.65
N GLU A 46 32.46 -2.01 30.50
CA GLU A 46 32.87 -3.37 30.10
C GLU A 46 31.88 -4.02 29.11
N HIS A 47 30.63 -3.58 28.96
CA HIS A 47 29.69 -4.23 28.03
C HIS A 47 28.62 -3.30 27.39
N PRO A 48 28.81 -2.82 26.13
CA PRO A 48 27.80 -2.06 25.38
C PRO A 48 26.67 -2.93 24.76
N LEU A 49 26.61 -4.22 25.10
CA LEU A 49 25.68 -5.21 24.55
C LEU A 49 24.19 -4.81 24.61
N PRO A 50 23.63 -4.22 25.70
CA PRO A 50 22.19 -4.00 25.77
C PRO A 50 21.70 -2.89 24.82
N ALA A 51 22.50 -1.84 24.58
CA ALA A 51 22.12 -0.78 23.66
C ALA A 51 22.13 -1.27 22.21
N ILE A 52 23.14 -2.04 21.81
CA ILE A 52 23.23 -2.61 20.46
C ILE A 52 22.07 -3.57 20.19
N ALA A 53 21.75 -4.45 21.15
CA ALA A 53 20.63 -5.37 21.04
C ALA A 53 19.29 -4.64 20.88
N PHE A 54 19.08 -3.54 21.61
CA PHE A 54 17.88 -2.72 21.50
C PHE A 54 17.72 -2.07 20.11
N PHE A 55 18.80 -1.51 19.55
CA PHE A 55 18.76 -0.94 18.21
C PHE A 55 18.53 -1.99 17.14
N TYR A 56 19.14 -3.16 17.27
CA TYR A 56 18.91 -4.27 16.34
C TYR A 56 17.46 -4.75 16.40
N ALA A 57 16.89 -4.84 17.60
CA ALA A 57 15.48 -5.21 17.78
C ALA A 57 14.54 -4.20 17.11
N ILE A 58 14.80 -2.89 17.27
CA ILE A 58 14.02 -1.83 16.61
C ILE A 58 14.17 -1.89 15.09
N ALA A 59 15.40 -2.00 14.58
CA ALA A 59 15.71 -2.02 13.16
C ALA A 59 15.10 -3.24 12.43
N VAL A 60 14.88 -4.35 13.13
CA VAL A 60 14.24 -5.56 12.57
C VAL A 60 12.72 -5.55 12.78
N ALA A 61 12.24 -5.10 13.94
CA ALA A 61 10.83 -5.14 14.28
C ALA A 61 10.00 -4.09 13.50
N LEU A 62 10.49 -2.86 13.35
CA LEU A 62 9.76 -1.78 12.66
C LEU A 62 9.44 -2.12 11.20
N PRO A 63 10.41 -2.58 10.37
CA PRO A 63 10.11 -2.95 8.99
C PRO A 63 9.12 -4.11 8.89
N SER A 64 9.18 -5.06 9.82
CA SER A 64 8.26 -6.21 9.87
C SER A 64 6.83 -5.80 10.22
N LEU A 65 6.66 -4.95 11.25
CA LEU A 65 5.37 -4.36 11.61
C LEU A 65 4.80 -3.48 10.49
N PHE A 66 5.67 -2.74 9.82
CA PHE A 66 5.29 -1.90 8.69
C PHE A 66 4.87 -2.73 7.47
N ALA A 67 5.60 -3.79 7.14
CA ALA A 67 5.22 -4.72 6.08
C ALA A 67 3.88 -5.40 6.37
N LEU A 68 3.63 -5.78 7.63
CA LEU A 68 2.34 -6.32 8.06
C LEU A 68 1.21 -5.29 7.91
N TYR A 69 1.47 -4.03 8.25
CA TYR A 69 0.53 -2.93 8.03
C TYR A 69 0.21 -2.74 6.54
N LEU A 70 1.24 -2.70 5.68
CA LEU A 70 1.05 -2.57 4.22
C LEU A 70 0.25 -3.74 3.65
N TRP A 71 0.56 -4.98 4.08
CA TRP A 71 -0.18 -6.18 3.67
C TRP A 71 -1.65 -6.11 4.07
N ARG A 72 -1.94 -5.69 5.31
CA ARG A 72 -3.32 -5.55 5.81
C ARG A 72 -4.13 -4.49 5.05
N ASN A 73 -3.47 -3.53 4.42
CA ASN A 73 -4.07 -2.50 3.57
C ASN A 73 -4.08 -2.85 2.08
N GLY A 74 -3.83 -4.12 1.72
CA GLY A 74 -3.97 -4.61 0.35
C GLY A 74 -2.83 -4.21 -0.59
N ILE A 75 -1.67 -3.81 -0.05
CA ILE A 75 -0.52 -3.49 -0.88
C ILE A 75 0.09 -4.75 -1.48
N SER A 76 0.44 -4.68 -2.76
CA SER A 76 1.01 -5.82 -3.49
C SER A 76 2.28 -6.35 -2.81
N GLN A 77 2.47 -7.67 -2.85
CA GLN A 77 3.67 -8.30 -2.29
C GLN A 77 4.98 -7.79 -2.91
N ARG A 78 4.96 -7.39 -4.19
CA ARG A 78 6.13 -6.81 -4.86
C ARG A 78 6.54 -5.49 -4.20
N SER A 79 5.58 -4.62 -3.89
CA SER A 79 5.84 -3.34 -3.23
C SER A 79 6.32 -3.52 -1.79
N ILE A 80 5.74 -4.48 -1.06
CA ILE A 80 6.17 -4.83 0.31
C ILE A 80 7.61 -5.35 0.31
N LYS A 81 7.95 -6.24 -0.64
CA LYS A 81 9.30 -6.80 -0.78
C LYS A 81 10.33 -5.69 -1.04
N ASN A 82 10.02 -4.74 -1.91
CA ASN A 82 10.91 -3.61 -2.18
C ASN A 82 11.13 -2.74 -0.94
N CYS A 83 10.08 -2.44 -0.16
CA CYS A 83 10.22 -1.70 1.11
C CYS A 83 11.13 -2.44 2.11
N LEU A 84 10.95 -3.76 2.26
CA LEU A 84 11.79 -4.58 3.13
C LEU A 84 13.26 -4.60 2.68
N ILE A 85 13.52 -4.66 1.37
CA ILE A 85 14.87 -4.58 0.82
C ILE A 85 15.51 -3.23 1.18
N PHE A 86 14.81 -2.11 0.96
CA PHE A 86 15.33 -0.79 1.32
C PHE A 86 15.64 -0.66 2.81
N ALA A 87 14.74 -1.15 3.67
CA ALA A 87 14.96 -1.14 5.12
C ALA A 87 16.17 -2.00 5.54
N ALA A 88 16.31 -3.20 4.97
CA ALA A 88 17.43 -4.09 5.23
C ALA A 88 18.76 -3.50 4.74
N THR A 89 18.78 -2.87 3.57
CA THR A 89 19.97 -2.18 3.05
C THR A 89 20.36 -1.00 3.95
N GLY A 90 19.40 -0.21 4.41
CA GLY A 90 19.66 0.88 5.37
C GLY A 90 20.27 0.37 6.69
N ALA A 91 19.71 -0.71 7.25
CA ALA A 91 20.22 -1.33 8.48
C ALA A 91 21.64 -1.92 8.30
N ALA A 92 21.92 -2.52 7.14
CA ALA A 92 23.23 -3.06 6.80
C ALA A 92 24.27 -1.94 6.66
N LEU A 93 23.94 -0.84 5.98
CA LEU A 93 24.84 0.32 5.84
C LEU A 93 25.13 0.97 7.19
N PHE A 94 24.12 1.13 8.05
CA PHE A 94 24.29 1.64 9.41
C PHE A 94 25.24 0.74 10.23
N SER A 95 25.04 -0.58 10.16
CA SER A 95 25.90 -1.54 10.85
C SER A 95 27.34 -1.52 10.32
N ALA A 96 27.52 -1.43 9.00
CA ALA A 96 28.83 -1.37 8.36
C ALA A 96 29.61 -0.11 8.74
N GLY A 97 28.92 1.03 8.87
CA GLY A 97 29.52 2.29 9.32
C GLY A 97 30.15 2.20 10.72
N ARG A 98 29.54 1.45 11.64
CA ARG A 98 30.14 1.20 12.96
C ARG A 98 31.39 0.33 12.91
N TRP A 99 31.37 -0.73 12.11
CA TRP A 99 32.49 -1.68 12.02
C TRP A 99 33.74 -1.10 11.35
N MET A 100 33.59 -0.15 10.42
CA MET A 100 34.73 0.44 9.71
C MET A 100 35.45 1.55 10.47
N SER A 101 35.01 1.92 11.68
CA SER A 101 35.62 3.00 12.43
C SER A 101 36.71 2.52 13.41
N THR A 102 37.97 2.75 13.05
CA THR A 102 39.09 2.67 14.01
C THR A 102 39.00 3.83 15.00
N PRO A 103 39.51 3.68 16.24
CA PRO A 103 39.37 4.69 17.30
C PRO A 103 39.95 6.08 16.98
N SER A 104 40.85 6.20 16.00
CA SER A 104 41.57 7.45 15.68
C SER A 104 40.84 8.39 14.72
N ASP A 105 39.87 7.93 13.93
CA ASP A 105 39.25 8.72 12.83
C ASP A 105 37.80 9.17 13.12
N ARG A 106 37.43 9.24 14.41
CA ARG A 106 36.04 9.18 14.86
C ARG A 106 35.10 10.36 14.56
N PRO A 107 35.47 11.64 14.36
CA PRO A 107 34.45 12.67 14.30
C PRO A 107 33.74 12.80 12.94
N THR A 108 34.36 12.46 11.81
CA THR A 108 33.80 12.80 10.47
C THR A 108 33.33 11.63 9.63
N ALA A 109 33.92 10.44 9.75
CA ALA A 109 33.53 9.28 8.94
C ALA A 109 32.25 8.60 9.44
N ILE A 110 32.10 8.46 10.77
CA ILE A 110 30.92 7.83 11.41
C ILE A 110 29.64 8.63 11.11
N PHE A 111 29.72 9.97 11.24
CA PHE A 111 28.59 10.85 10.95
C PHE A 111 28.07 10.72 9.51
N LYS A 112 28.96 10.47 8.54
CA LYS A 112 28.56 10.35 7.12
C LYS A 112 27.78 9.06 6.84
N VAL A 113 28.20 7.93 7.42
CA VAL A 113 27.56 6.63 7.17
C VAL A 113 26.24 6.51 7.95
N GLU A 114 26.19 7.01 9.19
CA GLU A 114 24.94 7.04 9.96
C GLU A 114 23.92 8.00 9.34
N ALA A 115 24.35 9.17 8.85
CA ALA A 115 23.48 10.11 8.14
C ALA A 115 22.94 9.50 6.82
N LEU A 116 23.75 8.73 6.09
CA LEU A 116 23.31 7.99 4.92
C LEU A 116 22.24 6.94 5.29
N GLY A 117 22.45 6.17 6.35
CA GLY A 117 21.46 5.19 6.84
C GLY A 117 20.10 5.83 7.18
N VAL A 118 20.13 6.96 7.90
CA VAL A 118 18.91 7.74 8.22
C VAL A 118 18.27 8.32 6.97
N LEU A 119 19.06 8.80 6.01
CA LEU A 119 18.57 9.33 4.74
C LEU A 119 17.86 8.25 3.90
N PHE A 120 18.45 7.06 3.76
CA PHE A 120 17.82 5.94 3.06
C PHE A 120 16.51 5.50 3.74
N PHE A 121 16.47 5.49 5.08
CA PHE A 121 15.25 5.20 5.83
C PHE A 121 14.16 6.27 5.60
N ALA A 122 14.53 7.55 5.64
CA ALA A 122 13.62 8.66 5.38
C ALA A 122 13.07 8.65 3.94
N ILE A 123 13.93 8.35 2.95
CA ILE A 123 13.52 8.18 1.55
C ILE A 123 12.55 6.99 1.42
N GLY A 124 12.86 5.86 2.08
CA GLY A 124 11.98 4.69 2.08
C GLY A 124 10.59 4.99 2.63
N ILE A 125 10.49 5.76 3.72
CA ILE A 125 9.20 6.19 4.29
C ILE A 125 8.49 7.20 3.37
N ALA A 126 9.22 8.17 2.81
CA ALA A 126 8.65 9.20 1.93
C ALA A 126 8.11 8.62 0.60
N GLU A 127 8.67 7.50 0.14
CA GLU A 127 8.22 6.82 -1.08
C GLU A 127 6.99 5.94 -0.87
N VAL A 128 6.66 5.55 0.37
CA VAL A 128 5.48 4.69 0.64
C VAL A 128 4.17 5.34 0.19
N PRO A 129 3.87 6.61 0.52
CA PRO A 129 2.69 7.30 -0.01
C PRO A 129 2.64 7.34 -1.54
N ARG A 130 3.79 7.47 -2.19
CA ARG A 130 3.89 7.48 -3.66
C ARG A 130 3.61 6.09 -4.24
N LEU A 131 4.15 5.03 -3.65
CA LEU A 131 3.90 3.65 -4.06
C LEU A 131 2.44 3.23 -3.84
N LEU A 132 1.82 3.69 -2.75
CA LEU A 132 0.39 3.55 -2.47
C LEU A 132 -0.46 4.22 -3.57
N TRP A 133 -0.11 5.45 -3.94
CA TRP A 133 -0.80 6.21 -4.98
C TRP A 133 -0.63 5.58 -6.37
N LEU A 134 0.59 5.15 -6.71
CA LEU A 134 0.89 4.49 -7.97
C LEU A 134 0.09 3.19 -8.13
N ASN A 135 -0.08 2.39 -7.06
CA ASN A 135 -0.84 1.14 -7.13
C ASN A 135 -2.33 1.38 -7.43
N GLN A 136 -2.96 2.34 -6.77
CA GLN A 136 -4.36 2.71 -7.06
C GLN A 136 -4.53 3.25 -8.49
N SER A 137 -3.55 4.01 -8.97
CA SER A 137 -3.58 4.52 -10.34
C SER A 137 -3.42 3.41 -11.39
N SER A 138 -2.60 2.38 -11.11
CA SER A 138 -2.41 1.25 -12.03
C SER A 138 -3.63 0.33 -12.11
N GLU A 139 -4.27 0.02 -10.98
CA GLU A 139 -5.46 -0.84 -10.98
C GLU A 139 -6.64 -0.15 -11.67
N ARG A 140 -6.82 1.15 -11.43
CA ARG A 140 -7.81 1.95 -12.16
C ARG A 140 -7.50 1.99 -13.66
N ALA A 141 -6.23 2.16 -14.04
CA ALA A 141 -5.82 2.17 -15.44
C ALA A 141 -6.14 0.82 -16.13
N SER A 142 -5.92 -0.31 -15.43
CA SER A 142 -6.25 -1.65 -15.94
C SER A 142 -7.76 -1.88 -16.15
N LEU A 143 -8.64 -1.18 -15.42
CA LEU A 143 -10.08 -1.25 -15.62
C LEU A 143 -10.56 -0.44 -16.85
N LEU A 144 -9.84 0.61 -17.26
CA LEU A 144 -10.26 1.50 -18.34
C LEU A 144 -10.47 0.75 -19.65
N GLY A 145 -11.61 0.97 -20.30
CA GLY A 145 -11.96 0.29 -21.54
C GLY A 145 -13.37 -0.30 -21.50
N VAL A 146 -13.65 -1.20 -22.45
CA VAL A 146 -14.94 -1.89 -22.56
C VAL A 146 -14.75 -3.36 -22.22
N TRP A 147 -15.66 -3.88 -21.42
CA TRP A 147 -15.69 -5.26 -20.94
C TRP A 147 -17.05 -5.84 -21.28
N GLU A 148 -17.09 -7.06 -21.80
CA GLU A 148 -18.34 -7.78 -22.09
C GLU A 148 -18.34 -9.11 -21.32
N SER A 149 -19.52 -9.54 -20.87
CA SER A 149 -19.72 -10.86 -20.27
C SER A 149 -19.05 -11.93 -21.12
N GLN A 150 -18.22 -12.75 -20.48
CA GLN A 150 -17.57 -13.86 -21.14
C GLN A 150 -18.63 -14.91 -21.51
N PRO A 151 -18.70 -15.38 -22.78
CA PRO A 151 -19.76 -16.31 -23.20
C PRO A 151 -19.85 -17.61 -22.39
N GLY A 152 -18.73 -18.05 -21.79
CA GLY A 152 -18.67 -19.24 -20.93
C GLY A 152 -19.09 -19.01 -19.48
N ASP A 153 -19.38 -17.77 -19.08
CA ASP A 153 -19.80 -17.42 -17.71
C ASP A 153 -21.30 -17.68 -17.50
N GLY A 154 -21.69 -18.95 -17.47
CA GLY A 154 -23.09 -19.36 -17.38
C GLY A 154 -23.80 -18.81 -16.14
N GLU A 155 -23.13 -18.81 -14.98
CA GLU A 155 -23.71 -18.31 -13.71
C GLU A 155 -23.92 -16.79 -13.74
N GLY A 156 -22.91 -16.03 -14.16
CA GLY A 156 -23.02 -14.57 -14.30
C GLY A 156 -24.08 -14.15 -15.32
N ILE A 157 -24.12 -14.82 -16.48
CA ILE A 157 -25.11 -14.56 -17.53
C ILE A 157 -26.52 -14.91 -17.05
N GLN A 158 -26.71 -16.03 -16.35
CA GLN A 158 -28.01 -16.41 -15.81
C GLN A 158 -28.51 -15.39 -14.79
N LYS A 159 -27.62 -14.86 -13.95
CA LYS A 159 -28.01 -13.93 -12.87
C LYS A 159 -28.23 -12.49 -13.37
N TYR A 160 -27.37 -12.01 -14.26
CA TYR A 160 -27.28 -10.59 -14.62
C TYR A 160 -27.57 -10.30 -16.10
N GLY A 161 -27.76 -11.36 -16.91
CA GLY A 161 -27.85 -11.25 -18.36
C GLY A 161 -26.48 -11.06 -19.02
N ARG A 162 -26.50 -10.87 -20.34
CA ARG A 162 -25.31 -10.43 -21.08
C ARG A 162 -25.11 -8.94 -20.84
N VAL A 163 -23.93 -8.56 -20.35
CA VAL A 163 -23.65 -7.21 -19.89
C VAL A 163 -22.39 -6.70 -20.56
N GLN A 164 -22.41 -5.41 -20.90
CA GLN A 164 -21.24 -4.65 -21.29
C GLN A 164 -20.98 -3.54 -20.27
N MET A 165 -19.72 -3.34 -19.87
CA MET A 165 -19.29 -2.31 -18.94
C MET A 165 -18.20 -1.47 -19.58
N ARG A 166 -18.37 -0.15 -19.58
CA ARG A 166 -17.35 0.80 -20.05
C ARG A 166 -16.88 1.67 -18.92
N PHE A 167 -15.61 1.51 -18.54
CA PHE A 167 -14.93 2.32 -17.52
C PHE A 167 -14.21 3.49 -18.20
N LEU A 168 -14.59 4.71 -17.83
CA LEU A 168 -14.05 5.94 -18.42
C LEU A 168 -13.00 6.58 -17.49
N PRO A 169 -11.99 7.29 -18.06
CA PRO A 169 -10.93 7.94 -17.28
C PRO A 169 -11.45 8.93 -16.23
N ASN A 170 -12.59 9.58 -16.50
CA ASN A 170 -13.24 10.54 -15.61
C ASN A 170 -13.94 9.88 -14.39
N GLY A 171 -13.90 8.55 -14.25
CA GLY A 171 -14.55 7.84 -13.15
C GLY A 171 -16.02 7.51 -13.40
N GLN A 172 -16.50 7.64 -14.63
CA GLN A 172 -17.82 7.15 -15.02
C GLN A 172 -17.76 5.67 -15.46
N LEU A 173 -18.79 4.92 -15.06
CA LEU A 173 -19.06 3.56 -15.51
C LEU A 173 -20.37 3.58 -16.30
N ILE A 174 -20.33 3.15 -17.55
CA ILE A 174 -21.54 2.91 -18.35
C ILE A 174 -21.79 1.40 -18.34
N TYR A 175 -22.91 0.99 -17.77
CA TYR A 175 -23.34 -0.40 -17.65
C TYR A 175 -24.48 -0.65 -18.63
N THR A 176 -24.31 -1.54 -19.59
CA THR A 176 -25.30 -1.83 -20.63
C THR A 176 -25.72 -3.29 -20.54
N VAL A 177 -27.01 -3.53 -20.32
CA VAL A 177 -27.61 -4.86 -20.43
C VAL A 177 -27.93 -5.10 -21.90
N LEU A 178 -27.26 -6.08 -22.51
CA LEU A 178 -27.49 -6.52 -23.87
C LEU A 178 -28.76 -7.39 -23.88
N SER A 179 -29.70 -7.05 -24.75
CA SER A 179 -30.92 -7.84 -24.98
C SER A 179 -31.20 -7.91 -26.48
N ASP A 180 -31.97 -8.91 -26.90
CA ASP A 180 -32.30 -9.13 -28.31
C ASP A 180 -33.23 -8.04 -28.90
N THR A 181 -33.95 -7.31 -28.05
CA THR A 181 -34.88 -6.27 -28.48
C THR A 181 -34.23 -4.90 -28.52
N ALA A 182 -33.66 -4.46 -27.40
CA ALA A 182 -32.94 -3.20 -27.30
C ALA A 182 -31.99 -3.19 -26.09
N PRO A 183 -30.72 -2.78 -26.26
CA PRO A 183 -29.80 -2.65 -25.14
C PRO A 183 -30.23 -1.52 -24.21
N ARG A 184 -30.14 -1.74 -22.89
CA ARG A 184 -30.46 -0.73 -21.86
C ARG A 184 -29.19 -0.29 -21.15
N SER A 185 -28.92 1.00 -21.13
CA SER A 185 -27.70 1.56 -20.53
C SER A 185 -27.99 2.38 -19.28
N PHE A 186 -27.14 2.20 -18.26
CA PHE A 186 -27.17 2.89 -16.98
C PHE A 186 -25.82 3.57 -16.76
N ARG A 187 -25.84 4.76 -16.18
CA ARG A 187 -24.61 5.51 -15.86
C ARG A 187 -24.41 5.54 -14.35
N HIS A 188 -23.20 5.19 -13.94
CA HIS A 188 -22.76 5.21 -12.56
C HIS A 188 -21.43 5.96 -12.45
N TYR A 189 -21.09 6.39 -11.24
CA TYR A 189 -19.73 6.80 -10.92
C TYR A 189 -19.05 5.68 -10.15
N TYR A 190 -17.77 5.43 -10.45
CA TYR A 190 -16.98 4.41 -9.79
C TYR A 190 -15.67 4.97 -9.25
N SER A 191 -15.18 4.34 -8.20
CA SER A 191 -13.81 4.49 -7.71
C SER A 191 -13.23 3.11 -7.41
N VAL A 192 -11.91 3.02 -7.33
CA VAL A 192 -11.20 1.80 -6.95
C VAL A 192 -10.62 2.01 -5.56
N GLN A 193 -10.90 1.10 -4.63
CA GLN A 193 -10.41 1.14 -3.26
C GLN A 193 -9.77 -0.21 -2.93
N GLY A 194 -8.47 -0.34 -3.17
CA GLY A 194 -7.80 -1.64 -3.13
C GLY A 194 -8.46 -2.60 -4.13
N SER A 195 -8.83 -3.79 -3.66
CA SER A 195 -9.45 -4.84 -4.49
C SER A 195 -10.95 -4.67 -4.75
N ASP A 196 -11.54 -3.51 -4.41
CA ASP A 196 -12.98 -3.26 -4.57
C ASP A 196 -13.25 -2.13 -5.57
N ILE A 197 -14.21 -2.37 -6.47
CA ILE A 197 -14.89 -1.31 -7.24
C ILE A 197 -16.02 -0.77 -6.37
N VAL A 198 -15.96 0.52 -6.05
CA VAL A 198 -16.99 1.22 -5.28
C VAL A 198 -17.84 2.03 -6.24
N MET A 199 -19.09 1.63 -6.43
CA MET A 199 -20.06 2.30 -7.28
C MET A 199 -20.95 3.22 -6.44
N ARG A 200 -20.98 4.50 -6.80
CA ARG A 200 -21.88 5.49 -6.19
C ARG A 200 -23.19 5.54 -6.96
N GLN A 201 -24.29 5.20 -6.29
CA GLN A 201 -25.63 5.30 -6.86
C GLN A 201 -26.19 6.71 -6.66
N ALA A 202 -27.10 7.14 -7.55
CA ALA A 202 -27.76 8.44 -7.44
C ALA A 202 -28.70 8.53 -6.22
N ASN A 203 -29.14 7.39 -5.68
CA ASN A 203 -29.98 7.33 -4.49
C ASN A 203 -29.12 6.95 -3.27
N PRO A 204 -29.16 7.70 -2.15
CA PRO A 204 -28.04 7.78 -1.21
C PRO A 204 -28.05 6.72 -0.10
N VAL A 205 -28.65 5.55 -0.32
CA VAL A 205 -28.80 4.59 0.79
C VAL A 205 -27.45 3.98 1.18
N GLU A 206 -26.62 3.55 0.21
CA GLU A 206 -25.27 3.03 0.48
C GLU A 206 -24.47 2.89 -0.83
N ASP A 207 -23.15 3.10 -0.77
CA ASP A 207 -22.24 2.82 -1.88
C ASP A 207 -22.09 1.29 -2.06
N GLU A 208 -22.20 0.81 -3.30
CA GLU A 208 -22.05 -0.63 -3.59
C GLU A 208 -20.59 -0.99 -3.82
N LYS A 209 -20.02 -1.81 -2.93
CA LYS A 209 -18.66 -2.36 -3.08
C LYS A 209 -18.71 -3.71 -3.77
N THR A 210 -17.94 -3.85 -4.85
CA THR A 210 -17.83 -5.08 -5.63
C THR A 210 -16.35 -5.50 -5.72
N PRO A 211 -15.93 -6.57 -5.02
CA PRO A 211 -14.60 -7.12 -5.18
C PRO A 211 -14.31 -7.49 -6.63
N PHE A 212 -13.08 -7.22 -7.07
CA PHE A 212 -12.62 -7.55 -8.41
C PHE A 212 -11.20 -8.12 -8.42
N ALA A 213 -10.88 -8.87 -9.48
CA ALA A 213 -9.54 -9.35 -9.78
C ALA A 213 -9.34 -9.46 -11.29
N PHE A 214 -8.09 -9.42 -11.74
CA PHE A 214 -7.73 -9.77 -13.11
C PHE A 214 -7.12 -11.17 -13.13
N MET A 215 -7.59 -12.02 -14.04
CA MET A 215 -6.98 -13.33 -14.32
C MET A 215 -5.72 -13.16 -15.17
N SER A 216 -4.89 -14.21 -15.24
CA SER A 216 -3.64 -14.20 -16.00
C SER A 216 -3.82 -14.04 -17.51
N ASP A 217 -5.00 -14.38 -18.02
CA ASP A 217 -5.42 -14.19 -19.42
C ASP A 217 -5.96 -12.77 -19.69
N GLY A 218 -5.98 -11.89 -18.68
CA GLY A 218 -6.47 -10.53 -18.78
C GLY A 218 -7.98 -10.38 -18.58
N ALA A 219 -8.72 -11.45 -18.29
CA ALA A 219 -10.13 -11.36 -17.98
C ALA A 219 -10.38 -10.66 -16.63
N LEU A 220 -11.44 -9.85 -16.57
CA LEU A 220 -11.90 -9.19 -15.35
C LEU A 220 -12.90 -10.11 -14.64
N VAL A 221 -12.68 -10.36 -13.36
CA VAL A 221 -13.58 -11.13 -12.50
C VAL A 221 -14.18 -10.19 -11.47
N LEU A 222 -15.51 -10.19 -11.35
CA LEU A 222 -16.25 -9.47 -10.33
C LEU A 222 -16.95 -10.47 -9.39
N TYR A 223 -17.03 -10.14 -8.11
CA TYR A 223 -17.75 -10.91 -7.10
C TYR A 223 -18.90 -10.09 -6.54
N ARG A 224 -20.10 -10.26 -7.08
CA ARG A 224 -21.26 -9.45 -6.71
C ARG A 224 -22.31 -10.32 -6.01
N LYS A 225 -22.67 -9.97 -4.78
CA LYS A 225 -23.71 -10.69 -3.99
C LYS A 225 -23.52 -12.21 -3.97
N GLY A 226 -22.26 -12.66 -3.87
CA GLY A 226 -21.90 -14.09 -3.85
C GLY A 226 -21.77 -14.76 -5.21
N VAL A 227 -22.08 -14.07 -6.31
CA VAL A 227 -21.94 -14.60 -7.67
C VAL A 227 -20.63 -14.10 -8.29
N LYS A 228 -19.86 -15.03 -8.84
CA LYS A 228 -18.67 -14.72 -9.64
C LYS A 228 -19.12 -14.44 -11.07
N SER A 229 -18.68 -13.34 -11.65
CA SER A 229 -18.90 -13.02 -13.06
C SER A 229 -17.59 -12.69 -13.76
N GLN A 230 -17.45 -13.15 -15.00
CA GLN A 230 -16.22 -13.01 -15.79
C GLN A 230 -16.50 -12.18 -17.04
N TYR A 231 -15.55 -11.30 -17.35
CA TYR A 231 -15.67 -10.37 -18.46
C TYR A 231 -14.38 -10.37 -19.28
N ARG A 232 -14.55 -10.38 -20.59
CA ARG A 232 -13.46 -10.19 -21.55
C ARG A 232 -13.42 -8.74 -22.01
N ARG A 233 -12.22 -8.24 -22.28
CA ARG A 233 -12.03 -6.94 -22.91
C ARG A 233 -12.40 -7.03 -24.39
N ILE A 234 -13.06 -6.00 -24.92
CA ILE A 234 -13.40 -5.87 -26.34
C ILE A 234 -12.79 -4.61 -26.97
#